data_AF-A0A6C0E5M7-F1
#
_entry.id   AF-A0A6C0E5M7-F1
#
_cell.length_a   1.000
_cell.length_b   1.000
_cell.length_c   1.000
_cell.angle_alpha   90.00
_cell.angle_beta   90.00
_cell.angle_gamma   90.00
#
_symmetry.space_group_name_H-M   'P 1'
#
loop_
_entity.id
_entity.type
_entity.pdbx_description
1 polymer ?
#
loop_
_entity_poly.entity_id
_entity_poly.type
_entity_poly.pdbx_seq_one_letter_code
_entity_poly.pdbx_strand_id
1 'polypeptide(L)'
;MIFKYFSYWIFTWYILYILHVTKYNPKIGLLFALSSNILLLIVMIWYKTTAHLVFLLLLMMLLLKIIPLYTIWNTKISQKSVWVFVLLLVVYIIFMIMNKQYINEFINNLIDLIIYKKNTLPLMQQLENLRL
;
A
#
# COMPACT_ATOMS: atom_id res chain seq x y z
N MET A 1 -4.12 7.28 7.90
CA MET A 1 -3.48 7.92 6.72
C MET A 1 -2.05 7.40 6.43
N ILE A 2 -1.38 6.76 7.40
CA ILE A 2 0.01 6.26 7.34
C ILE A 2 0.32 5.23 6.25
N PHE A 3 -0.60 4.36 5.84
CA PHE A 3 -0.34 3.41 4.74
C PHE A 3 -0.89 3.90 3.39
N LYS A 4 -1.62 5.02 3.42
CA LYS A 4 -2.30 5.62 2.27
C LYS A 4 -1.28 6.07 1.23
N TYR A 5 -0.32 6.89 1.64
CA TYR A 5 0.71 7.45 0.75
C TYR A 5 1.85 6.48 0.48
N PHE A 6 2.21 5.65 1.46
CA PHE A 6 3.31 4.69 1.31
C PHE A 6 3.08 3.71 0.15
N SER A 7 1.85 3.20 -0.02
CA SER A 7 1.54 2.30 -1.12
C SER A 7 1.65 3.00 -2.48
N TYR A 8 1.34 4.30 -2.57
CA TYR A 8 1.54 5.10 -3.79
C TYR A 8 3.01 5.40 -4.06
N TRP A 9 3.80 5.65 -3.02
CA TRP A 9 5.24 5.87 -3.15
C TRP A 9 5.94 4.64 -3.70
N ILE A 10 5.59 3.45 -3.21
CA ILE A 10 6.12 2.18 -3.73
C ILE A 10 5.67 1.95 -5.17
N PHE A 11 4.41 2.23 -5.50
CA PHE A 11 3.92 2.11 -6.87
C PHE A 11 4.60 3.10 -7.83
N THR A 12 4.86 4.32 -7.37
CA THR A 12 5.62 5.33 -8.13
C THR A 12 7.06 4.86 -8.35
N TRP A 13 7.71 4.33 -7.32
CA TRP A 13 9.04 3.73 -7.46
C TRP A 13 9.03 2.59 -8.48
N TYR A 14 7.97 1.78 -8.50
CA TYR A 14 7.78 0.76 -9.53
C TYR A 14 7.68 1.31 -10.95
N ILE A 15 6.89 2.36 -11.16
CA ILE A 15 6.80 3.02 -12.47
C ILE A 15 8.19 3.54 -12.89
N LEU A 16 8.91 4.21 -11.98
CA LEU A 16 10.26 4.73 -12.24
C LEU A 16 11.26 3.62 -12.57
N TYR A 17 11.11 2.44 -11.98
CA TYR A 17 11.93 1.27 -12.28
C TYR A 17 11.64 0.73 -13.68
N ILE A 18 10.37 0.55 -14.05
CA ILE A 18 9.99 0.05 -15.39
C ILE A 18 10.36 1.04 -16.51
N LEU A 19 10.30 2.34 -16.22
CA LEU A 19 10.74 3.41 -17.12
C LEU A 19 12.27 3.59 -17.14
N HIS A 20 13.02 2.74 -16.44
CA HIS A 20 14.48 2.77 -16.36
C HIS A 20 15.07 4.08 -15.79
N VAL A 21 14.26 4.91 -15.12
CA VAL A 21 14.72 6.12 -14.41
C VAL A 21 15.56 5.73 -13.18
N THR A 22 15.20 4.62 -12.54
CA THR A 22 15.96 4.06 -11.41
C THR A 22 16.40 2.63 -11.70
N LYS A 23 17.61 2.28 -11.27
CA LYS A 23 18.16 0.92 -11.39
C LYS A 23 17.79 0.03 -10.19
N TYR A 24 17.16 0.61 -9.17
CA TYR A 24 16.88 -0.06 -7.90
C TYR A 24 15.52 -0.76 -7.94
N ASN A 25 15.52 -2.03 -7.60
CA ASN A 25 14.37 -2.90 -7.75
C ASN A 25 13.36 -2.70 -6.60
N PRO A 26 12.10 -2.33 -6.88
CA PRO A 26 11.07 -2.07 -5.87
C PRO A 26 10.45 -3.33 -5.27
N LYS A 27 10.87 -4.54 -5.69
CA LYS A 27 10.28 -5.82 -5.30
C LYS A 27 10.12 -5.99 -3.79
N ILE A 28 11.11 -5.60 -2.98
CA ILE A 28 10.98 -5.64 -1.51
C ILE A 28 9.87 -4.72 -1.01
N GLY A 29 9.82 -3.48 -1.52
CA GLY A 29 8.78 -2.53 -1.14
C GLY A 29 7.39 -3.06 -1.50
N LEU A 30 7.24 -3.63 -2.70
CA LEU A 30 5.99 -4.24 -3.14
C LEU A 30 5.58 -5.43 -2.26
N LEU A 31 6.53 -6.30 -1.87
CA LEU A 31 6.27 -7.40 -0.93
C LEU A 31 5.83 -6.90 0.44
N PHE A 32 6.51 -5.90 0.98
CA PHE A 32 6.17 -5.29 2.28
C PHE A 32 4.79 -4.62 2.24
N ALA A 33 4.47 -3.90 1.17
CA ALA A 33 3.15 -3.29 1.01
C ALA A 33 2.06 -4.37 0.85
N LEU A 34 2.35 -5.47 0.14
CA LEU A 34 1.41 -6.57 -0.04
C LEU A 34 1.13 -7.29 1.29
N SER A 35 2.15 -7.58 2.10
CA SER A 35 1.97 -8.22 3.41
C SER A 35 1.11 -7.37 4.35
N SER A 36 1.31 -6.05 4.37
CA SER A 36 0.48 -5.14 5.18
C SER A 36 -1.01 -5.18 4.77
N ASN A 37 -1.30 -5.29 3.48
CA ASN A 37 -2.67 -5.40 2.99
C ASN A 37 -3.28 -6.78 3.23
N ILE A 38 -2.49 -7.85 3.19
CA ILE A 38 -2.94 -9.20 3.58
C ILE A 38 -3.35 -9.20 5.06
N LEU A 39 -2.55 -8.58 5.94
CA LEU A 39 -2.92 -8.43 7.35
C LEU A 39 -4.25 -7.68 7.50
N LEU A 40 -4.43 -6.56 6.79
CA LEU A 40 -5.70 -5.82 6.79
C LEU A 40 -6.88 -6.67 6.31
N LEU A 41 -6.70 -7.43 5.23
CA LEU A 41 -7.71 -8.33 4.69
C LEU A 41 -8.13 -9.38 5.74
N ILE A 42 -7.16 -9.98 6.44
CA ILE A 42 -7.42 -10.94 7.52
C ILE A 42 -8.27 -10.28 8.62
N VAL A 43 -7.91 -9.07 9.05
CA VAL A 43 -8.70 -8.35 10.07
C VAL A 43 -10.11 -8.05 9.56
N MET A 44 -10.27 -7.59 8.31
CA MET A 44 -11.59 -7.32 7.73
C MET A 44 -12.49 -8.55 7.69
N ILE A 45 -11.92 -9.72 7.37
CA ILE A 45 -12.63 -11.01 7.36
C ILE A 45 -13.03 -11.41 8.79
N TRP A 46 -12.11 -11.31 9.76
CA TRP A 46 -12.38 -11.64 11.16
C TRP A 46 -13.55 -10.81 11.70
N TYR A 47 -13.53 -9.49 11.47
CA TYR A 47 -14.56 -8.56 11.94
C TYR A 47 -15.81 -8.50 11.05
N LYS A 48 -15.94 -9.40 10.05
CA LYS A 48 -17.11 -9.48 9.16
C LYS A 48 -17.46 -8.14 8.50
N THR A 49 -16.44 -7.46 7.99
CA THR A 49 -16.61 -6.23 7.21
C THR A 49 -17.43 -6.53 5.94
N THR A 50 -18.10 -5.53 5.37
CA THR A 50 -18.94 -5.70 4.18
C THR A 50 -18.16 -6.27 3.00
N ALA A 51 -18.75 -7.23 2.29
CA ALA A 51 -18.15 -7.89 1.12
C ALA A 51 -17.70 -6.88 0.04
N HIS A 52 -18.44 -5.79 -0.15
CA HIS A 52 -18.08 -4.70 -1.06
C HIS A 52 -16.71 -4.08 -0.73
N LEU A 53 -16.45 -3.72 0.54
CA LEU A 53 -15.15 -3.17 0.95
C LEU A 53 -14.01 -4.19 0.80
N VAL A 54 -14.30 -5.47 1.07
CA VAL A 54 -13.33 -6.56 0.87
C VAL A 54 -12.99 -6.70 -0.61
N PHE A 55 -13.99 -6.64 -1.50
CA PHE A 55 -13.79 -6.66 -2.94
C PHE A 55 -12.94 -5.46 -3.41
N LEU A 56 -13.26 -4.24 -2.96
CA LEU A 56 -12.46 -3.05 -3.27
C LEU A 56 -11.01 -3.16 -2.77
N LEU A 57 -10.77 -3.82 -1.63
CA LEU A 57 -9.42 -4.07 -1.12
C LEU A 57 -8.64 -5.00 -2.04
N LEU A 58 -9.28 -6.10 -2.44
CA LEU A 58 -8.70 -7.08 -3.36
C LEU A 58 -8.38 -6.44 -4.71
N LEU A 59 -9.30 -5.63 -5.26
CA LEU A 59 -9.10 -4.91 -6.51
C LEU A 59 -7.91 -3.93 -6.41
N MET A 60 -7.85 -3.14 -5.33
CA MET A 60 -6.73 -2.24 -5.06
C MET A 60 -5.39 -3.00 -4.90
N MET A 61 -5.40 -4.13 -4.19
CA MET A 61 -4.22 -4.97 -4.03
C MET A 61 -3.74 -5.51 -5.38
N LEU A 62 -4.67 -5.94 -6.23
CA LEU A 62 -4.37 -6.49 -7.53
C LEU A 62 -3.68 -5.45 -8.41
N LEU A 63 -4.26 -4.25 -8.53
CA LEU A 63 -3.77 -3.17 -9.38
C LEU A 63 -2.43 -2.60 -8.92
N LEU A 64 -2.29 -2.29 -7.62
CA LEU A 64 -1.12 -1.58 -7.12
C LEU A 64 0.04 -2.48 -6.70
N LYS A 65 -0.21 -3.78 -6.51
CA LYS A 65 0.79 -4.67 -5.89
C LYS A 65 0.97 -5.96 -6.65
N ILE A 66 -0.09 -6.72 -6.89
CA ILE A 66 0.02 -8.06 -7.51
C ILE A 66 0.52 -7.95 -8.95
N ILE A 67 -0.10 -7.09 -9.77
CA ILE A 67 0.35 -6.85 -11.15
C ILE A 67 1.80 -6.34 -11.18
N PRO A 68 2.17 -5.26 -10.46
CA PRO A 68 3.56 -4.81 -10.38
C PRO A 68 4.55 -5.90 -9.96
N LEU A 69 4.23 -6.63 -8.90
CA LEU A 69 5.08 -7.70 -8.39
C LEU A 69 5.27 -8.81 -9.43
N TYR A 70 4.20 -9.19 -10.13
CA TYR A 70 4.24 -10.19 -11.20
C TYR A 70 5.19 -9.78 -12.33
N THR A 71 5.12 -8.52 -12.79
CA THR A 71 5.97 -8.03 -13.88
C THR A 71 7.46 -8.06 -13.56
N ILE A 72 7.84 -7.91 -12.29
CA ILE A 72 9.24 -7.92 -11.85
C ILE A 72 9.59 -9.19 -11.06
N TRP A 73 8.75 -10.23 -11.10
CA TRP A 73 8.92 -11.41 -10.25
C TRP A 73 10.27 -12.10 -10.47
N ASN A 74 10.69 -12.20 -11.73
CA ASN A 74 11.94 -12.87 -12.12
C ASN A 74 13.19 -11.99 -11.94
N THR A 75 13.03 -10.74 -11.53
CA THR A 75 14.17 -9.85 -11.29
C THR A 75 14.83 -10.17 -9.95
N LYS A 76 16.17 -10.11 -9.92
CA LYS A 76 16.95 -10.34 -8.69
C LYS A 76 16.87 -9.12 -7.79
N ILE A 77 16.75 -9.39 -6.49
CA ILE A 77 16.83 -8.37 -5.45
C ILE A 77 18.32 -8.15 -5.16
N SER A 78 18.81 -6.92 -5.39
CA SER A 78 20.16 -6.54 -4.98
C SER A 78 20.15 -5.93 -3.58
N GLN A 79 21.23 -6.13 -2.81
CA GLN A 79 21.39 -5.48 -1.49
C GLN A 79 21.26 -3.96 -1.58
N LYS A 80 21.74 -3.34 -2.66
CA LYS A 80 21.57 -1.89 -2.89
C LYS A 80 20.10 -1.50 -2.95
N SER A 81 19.24 -2.34 -3.53
CA SER A 81 17.80 -2.09 -3.58
C SER A 81 17.15 -2.16 -2.20
N VAL A 82 17.65 -3.02 -1.32
CA VAL A 82 17.22 -3.08 0.09
C VAL A 82 17.54 -1.76 0.80
N TRP A 83 18.76 -1.26 0.65
CA TRP A 83 19.18 0.00 1.25
C TRP A 83 18.37 1.20 0.75
N VAL A 84 18.05 1.25 -0.56
CA VAL A 84 17.16 2.29 -1.10
C VAL A 84 15.76 2.18 -0.51
N PHE A 85 15.23 0.97 -0.34
CA PHE A 85 13.94 0.79 0.34
C PHE A 85 13.98 1.29 1.79
N VAL A 86 15.02 0.96 2.55
CA VAL A 86 15.19 1.44 3.93
C VAL A 86 15.27 2.96 3.96
N LEU A 87 16.04 3.57 3.05
CA LEU A 87 16.15 5.02 2.94
C LEU A 87 14.79 5.66 2.61
N LEU A 88 14.04 5.11 1.64
CA LEU A 88 12.69 5.58 1.32
C LEU A 88 11.75 5.47 2.52
N LEU A 89 11.87 4.41 3.33
CA LEU A 89 11.08 4.22 4.55
C LEU A 89 11.44 5.28 5.61
N VAL A 90 12.73 5.59 5.80
CA VAL A 90 13.16 6.67 6.70
C VAL A 90 12.64 8.03 6.24
N VAL A 91 12.79 8.35 4.94
CA VAL A 91 12.26 9.61 4.36
C VAL A 91 10.75 9.68 4.55
N TYR A 92 10.05 8.56 4.37
CA TYR A 92 8.62 8.48 4.61
C TYR A 92 8.26 8.77 6.08
N ILE A 93 8.96 8.17 7.04
CA ILE A 93 8.73 8.44 8.47
C ILE A 93 8.96 9.92 8.80
N ILE A 94 10.02 10.54 8.27
CA ILE A 94 10.31 11.96 8.49
C ILE A 94 9.17 12.83 7.93
N PHE A 95 8.72 12.56 6.70
CA PHE A 95 7.59 13.25 6.09
C PHE A 95 6.33 13.15 6.97
N MET A 96 6.08 11.98 7.57
CA MET A 96 4.94 11.78 8.47
C MET A 96 5.04 12.62 9.74
N ILE A 97 6.22 12.66 10.36
CA ILE A 97 6.48 13.47 11.55
C ILE A 97 6.26 14.96 11.25
N MET A 98 6.78 15.45 10.12
CA MET A 98 6.62 16.85 9.71
C MET A 98 5.16 17.24 9.49
N ASN A 99 4.35 16.33 8.95
CA ASN A 99 2.93 16.56 8.69
C ASN A 99 2.02 16.25 9.89
N LYS A 100 2.58 15.98 11.08
CA LYS A 100 1.84 15.65 12.31
C LYS A 100 0.84 14.48 12.13
N GLN A 101 1.12 13.56 11.21
CA GLN A 101 0.28 12.39 11.00
C GLN A 101 0.74 11.26 11.92
N TYR A 102 0.01 11.08 13.02
CA TYR A 102 0.35 10.11 14.07
C TYR A 102 -0.28 8.73 13.84
N ILE A 103 0.29 7.71 14.51
CA ILE A 103 -0.22 6.32 14.54
C ILE A 103 -1.70 6.28 14.93
N ASN A 104 -2.15 7.18 15.81
CA ASN A 104 -3.53 7.25 16.27
C ASN A 104 -4.52 7.51 15.12
N GLU A 105 -4.19 8.35 14.14
CA GLU A 105 -5.05 8.57 12.98
C GLU A 105 -5.14 7.35 12.08
N PHE A 106 -4.10 6.51 12.04
CA PHE A 106 -4.18 5.23 11.34
C PHE A 106 -5.10 4.26 12.06
N ILE A 107 -4.99 4.15 13.37
CA ILE A 107 -5.89 3.30 14.18
C ILE A 107 -7.34 3.75 14.01
N ASN A 108 -7.62 5.06 14.09
CA ASN A 108 -8.96 5.59 13.88
C ASN A 108 -9.50 5.26 12.47
N ASN A 109 -8.67 5.39 11.43
CA ASN A 109 -9.09 5.02 10.07
C ASN A 109 -9.37 3.52 9.91
N LEU A 110 -8.64 2.65 10.62
CA LEU A 110 -8.89 1.21 10.62
C LEU A 110 -10.21 0.89 11.33
N ILE A 111 -10.46 1.52 12.48
CA ILE A 111 -11.73 1.42 13.20
C ILE A 111 -12.89 1.88 12.30
N ASP A 112 -12.75 3.01 11.63
CA ASP A 112 -13.74 3.52 10.68
C ASP A 112 -14.01 2.54 9.53
N LEU A 113 -12.96 1.94 8.98
CA LEU A 113 -13.07 0.98 7.89
C LEU A 113 -13.75 -0.33 8.31
N ILE A 114 -13.36 -0.86 9.47
CA ILE A 114 -13.71 -2.22 9.90
C ILE A 114 -15.02 -2.22 10.70
N ILE A 115 -15.12 -1.36 11.71
CA ILE A 115 -16.25 -1.31 12.64
C ILE A 115 -17.38 -0.47 12.02
N TYR A 116 -17.05 0.74 11.58
CA TYR A 116 -18.04 1.67 11.03
C TYR A 116 -18.30 1.46 9.52
N LYS A 117 -17.61 0.51 8.88
CA LYS A 117 -17.79 0.15 7.45
C LYS A 117 -17.68 1.35 6.51
N LYS A 118 -16.93 2.36 6.91
CA LYS A 118 -16.73 3.58 6.13
C LYS A 118 -15.52 3.38 5.23
N ASN A 119 -15.69 3.58 3.93
CA ASN A 119 -14.56 3.55 3.02
C ASN A 119 -13.62 4.74 3.31
N THR A 120 -12.49 4.49 3.97
CA THR A 120 -11.49 5.53 4.33
C THR A 120 -10.24 5.48 3.46
N LEU A 121 -10.10 4.48 2.60
CA LEU A 121 -8.94 4.27 1.74
C LEU A 121 -9.17 4.97 0.39
N PRO A 122 -8.24 5.79 -0.12
CA PRO A 122 -8.54 6.73 -1.18
C PRO A 122 -8.67 6.05 -2.52
N LEU A 123 -7.87 5.01 -2.82
CA LEU A 123 -8.05 4.27 -4.06
C LEU A 123 -9.39 3.53 -4.05
N MET A 124 -9.78 2.95 -2.91
CA MET A 124 -11.11 2.35 -2.80
C MET A 124 -12.21 3.38 -2.99
N GLN A 125 -12.08 4.59 -2.43
CA GLN A 125 -13.05 5.67 -2.64
C GLN A 125 -13.12 6.09 -4.12
N GLN A 126 -11.97 6.15 -4.80
CA GLN A 126 -11.92 6.41 -6.23
C GLN A 126 -12.59 5.29 -7.03
N LEU A 127 -12.35 4.02 -6.68
CA LEU A 127 -12.98 2.86 -7.32
C LEU A 127 -14.50 2.83 -7.07
N GLU A 128 -14.94 3.15 -5.87
CA GLU A 128 -16.37 3.25 -5.50
C GLU A 128 -17.07 4.39 -6.28
N ASN A 129 -16.39 5.53 -6.46
CA ASN A 129 -16.91 6.63 -7.29
C ASN A 129 -17.06 6.26 -8.77
N LEU A 130 -16.34 5.23 -9.24
CA LEU A 130 -16.51 4.68 -10.59
C LEU A 130 -17.73 3.76 -10.72
N ARG A 131 -18.54 3.61 -9.64
CA ARG A 131 -19.73 2.75 -9.56
C ARG A 131 -19.44 1.29 -9.89
N LEU A 132 -18.27 0.81 -9.48
CA LEU A 132 -17.91 -0.62 -9.42
C LEU A 132 -18.41 -1.23 -8.11
#